data_AF-A0A937M1X3-F1
#
_entry.id   AF-A0A937M1X3-F1
#
_cell.length_a   1.000
_cell.length_b   1.000
_cell.length_c   1.000
_cell.angle_alpha   90.00
_cell.angle_beta   90.00
_cell.angle_gamma   90.00
#
_symmetry.space_group_name_H-M   'P 1'
#
loop_
_entity.id
_entity.type
_entity.pdbx_description
1 polymer ?
#
loop_
_entity_poly.entity_id
_entity_poly.type
_entity_poly.pdbx_seq_one_letter_code
_entity_poly.pdbx_strand_id
1 'polypeptide(L)'
;MQRLILSLCVTGLLVACAGSSTVTVGGRPVSMPKKAADEHQKLIENVGIYEDAELQAYIDEIGARLVANSSMPDQAFTFTLLDSPDINAFALPGGLIYINRGLLAYLDSEAELAGVIAHEIGHITERHHSRRRTQSITNRVAAVSAYIVTGSGDLYDAASMYGAELISGFGR
;
A
#
# COMPACT_ATOMS: atom_id res chain seq x y z
N MET A 1 -22.25 33.51 40.64
CA MET A 1 -22.56 33.49 39.20
C MET A 1 -21.23 33.51 38.44
N GLN A 2 -20.76 32.38 37.89
CA GLN A 2 -19.78 32.34 36.77
C GLN A 2 -19.53 30.85 36.39
N ARG A 3 -20.45 30.24 35.65
CA ARG A 3 -20.24 28.94 34.99
C ARG A 3 -20.94 29.02 33.64
N LEU A 4 -20.23 29.36 32.57
CA LEU A 4 -20.59 29.02 31.20
C LEU A 4 -19.60 29.66 30.22
N ILE A 5 -18.51 28.97 29.90
CA ILE A 5 -17.89 29.06 28.56
C ILE A 5 -17.37 27.66 28.22
N LEU A 6 -18.27 26.80 27.76
CA LEU A 6 -17.94 25.59 27.03
C LEU A 6 -18.54 25.76 25.63
N SER A 7 -17.91 26.60 24.79
CA SER A 7 -18.28 26.69 23.39
C SER A 7 -17.46 25.64 22.64
N LEU A 8 -18.11 24.48 22.56
CA LEU A 8 -17.71 23.25 21.92
C LEU A 8 -17.55 23.47 20.40
N CYS A 9 -16.35 23.86 19.95
CA CYS A 9 -15.98 23.78 18.55
C CYS A 9 -15.47 22.37 18.23
N VAL A 10 -16.38 21.39 18.25
CA VAL A 10 -16.13 20.05 17.70
C VAL A 10 -16.17 20.19 16.18
N THR A 11 -15.02 20.49 15.61
CA THR A 11 -14.81 20.46 14.17
C THR A 11 -14.89 19.01 13.71
N GLY A 12 -15.83 18.75 12.79
CA GLY A 12 -16.14 17.43 12.28
C GLY A 12 -14.90 16.71 11.77
N LEU A 13 -14.62 15.55 12.38
CA LEU A 13 -13.72 14.56 11.82
C LEU A 13 -14.48 13.90 10.66
N LEU A 14 -14.36 14.48 9.47
CA LEU A 14 -14.74 13.85 8.22
C LEU A 14 -13.94 12.55 8.10
N VAL A 15 -14.58 11.44 8.45
CA VAL A 15 -14.12 10.10 8.08
C VAL A 15 -14.19 10.05 6.56
N ALA A 16 -13.08 10.35 5.91
CA ALA A 16 -12.92 10.14 4.48
C ALA A 16 -12.89 8.62 4.26
N CYS A 17 -14.04 8.04 3.90
CA CYS A 17 -14.11 6.68 3.39
C CYS A 17 -13.26 6.60 2.12
N ALA A 18 -12.02 6.13 2.26
CA ALA A 18 -11.16 5.80 1.14
C ALA A 18 -11.77 4.56 0.45
N GLY A 19 -12.53 4.77 -0.63
CA GLY A 19 -13.13 3.68 -1.40
C GLY A 19 -12.06 2.77 -2.00
N SER A 20 -12.19 1.47 -1.76
CA SER A 20 -11.43 0.41 -2.44
C SER A 20 -12.20 -0.08 -3.68
N SER A 21 -11.47 -0.43 -4.73
CA SER A 21 -11.98 -1.00 -5.98
C SER A 21 -11.15 -2.23 -6.33
N THR A 22 -11.81 -3.24 -6.90
CA THR A 22 -11.13 -4.47 -7.33
C THR A 22 -10.90 -4.42 -8.83
N VAL A 23 -9.67 -4.62 -9.27
CA VAL A 23 -9.30 -4.69 -10.69
C VAL A 23 -8.55 -5.98 -10.97
N THR A 24 -8.75 -6.54 -12.16
CA THR A 24 -8.04 -7.75 -12.57
C THR A 24 -6.70 -7.37 -13.18
N VAL A 25 -5.61 -7.79 -12.54
CA VAL A 25 -4.24 -7.57 -13.01
C VAL A 25 -3.59 -8.93 -13.23
N GLY A 26 -3.10 -9.22 -14.44
CA GLY A 26 -2.49 -10.51 -14.77
C GLY A 26 -3.42 -11.71 -14.51
N GLY A 27 -4.74 -11.53 -14.71
CA GLY A 27 -5.75 -12.56 -14.46
C GLY A 27 -6.17 -12.75 -12.99
N ARG A 28 -5.60 -11.97 -12.05
CA ARG A 28 -5.94 -12.03 -10.61
C ARG A 28 -6.71 -10.79 -10.14
N PRO A 29 -7.80 -10.94 -9.37
CA PRO A 29 -8.49 -9.81 -8.78
C PRO A 29 -7.65 -9.21 -7.65
N VAL A 30 -7.28 -7.94 -7.77
CA VAL A 30 -6.52 -7.18 -6.76
C VAL A 30 -7.40 -6.05 -6.23
N SER A 31 -7.63 -6.02 -4.92
CA SER A 31 -8.32 -4.92 -4.25
C SER A 31 -7.34 -3.79 -3.94
N MET A 32 -7.64 -2.59 -4.45
CA MET A 32 -6.75 -1.43 -4.35
C MET A 32 -7.54 -0.14 -4.13
N PRO A 33 -6.91 0.95 -3.68
CA PRO A 33 -7.58 2.25 -3.63
C PRO A 33 -8.11 2.65 -5.01
N LYS A 34 -9.29 3.26 -5.09
CA LYS A 34 -9.93 3.65 -6.36
C LYS A 34 -8.98 4.40 -7.32
N LYS A 35 -8.14 5.29 -6.79
CA LYS A 35 -7.15 6.01 -7.59
C LYS A 35 -6.14 5.10 -8.28
N ALA A 36 -5.64 4.07 -7.59
CA ALA A 36 -4.71 3.10 -8.16
C ALA A 36 -5.40 2.21 -9.22
N ALA A 37 -6.68 1.88 -9.01
CA ALA A 37 -7.50 1.18 -9.99
C ALA A 37 -7.68 2.00 -11.28
N ASP A 38 -8.00 3.29 -11.14
CA ASP A 38 -8.15 4.21 -12.28
C ASP A 38 -6.81 4.39 -13.04
N GLU A 39 -5.68 4.44 -12.31
CA GLU A 39 -4.34 4.52 -12.90
C GLU A 39 -3.96 3.23 -13.63
N HIS A 40 -4.23 2.06 -13.05
CA HIS A 40 -4.03 0.77 -13.71
C HIS A 40 -4.81 0.68 -15.03
N GLN A 41 -6.11 1.00 -15.01
CA GLN A 41 -6.96 0.91 -16.19
C GLN A 41 -6.42 1.78 -17.34
N LYS A 42 -6.07 3.04 -17.04
CA LYS A 42 -5.47 3.94 -18.03
C LYS A 42 -4.14 3.42 -18.56
N LEU A 43 -3.35 2.78 -17.73
CA LEU A 43 -2.05 2.27 -18.11
C LEU A 43 -2.21 1.11 -19.11
N ILE A 44 -3.09 0.16 -18.82
CA ILE A 44 -3.37 -0.98 -19.71
C ILE A 44 -3.97 -0.50 -21.03
N GLU A 45 -4.86 0.49 -21.02
CA GLU A 45 -5.45 1.05 -22.24
C GLU A 45 -4.44 1.76 -23.15
N ASN A 46 -3.44 2.43 -22.58
CA ASN A 46 -2.47 3.22 -23.36
C ASN A 46 -1.22 2.44 -23.76
N VAL A 47 -0.75 1.53 -22.91
CA VAL A 47 0.52 0.81 -23.11
C VAL A 47 0.29 -0.64 -23.55
N GLY A 48 -0.75 -1.28 -23.02
CA GLY A 48 -1.00 -2.71 -23.25
C GLY A 48 -0.13 -3.61 -22.37
N ILE A 49 -0.59 -4.86 -22.23
CA ILE A 49 0.14 -5.95 -21.57
C ILE A 49 0.93 -6.69 -22.64
N TYR A 50 2.16 -7.07 -22.31
CA TYR A 50 2.94 -7.93 -23.19
C TYR A 50 2.52 -9.39 -22.97
N GLU A 51 1.90 -9.97 -24.00
CA GLU A 51 1.33 -11.32 -23.95
C GLU A 51 2.42 -12.40 -24.14
N ASP A 52 3.15 -12.70 -23.07
CA ASP A 52 4.10 -13.81 -23.00
C ASP A 52 3.98 -14.52 -21.65
N ALA A 53 3.32 -15.68 -21.67
CA ALA A 53 3.01 -16.42 -20.46
C ALA A 53 4.25 -17.04 -19.78
N GLU A 54 5.26 -17.41 -20.57
CA GLU A 54 6.50 -17.99 -20.03
C GLU A 54 7.32 -16.92 -19.33
N LEU A 55 7.49 -15.76 -19.98
CA LEU A 55 8.22 -14.64 -19.42
C LEU A 55 7.52 -14.03 -18.21
N GLN A 56 6.18 -13.92 -18.26
CA GLN A 56 5.39 -13.47 -17.11
C GLN A 56 5.55 -14.42 -15.92
N ALA A 57 5.49 -15.74 -16.13
CA ALA A 57 5.69 -16.73 -15.08
C ALA A 57 7.09 -16.66 -14.46
N TYR A 58 8.11 -16.41 -15.29
CA TYR A 58 9.48 -16.24 -14.83
C TYR A 58 9.65 -14.99 -13.94
N ILE A 59 9.08 -13.86 -14.35
CA ILE A 59 9.05 -12.63 -13.54
C ILE A 59 8.32 -12.88 -12.22
N ASP A 60 7.20 -13.59 -12.26
CA ASP A 60 6.43 -13.94 -11.06
C ASP A 60 7.24 -14.83 -10.10
N GLU A 61 8.05 -15.76 -10.62
CA GLU A 61 8.93 -16.61 -9.80
C GLU A 61 10.01 -15.78 -9.08
N ILE A 62 10.71 -14.91 -9.81
CA ILE A 62 11.71 -13.99 -9.24
C ILE A 62 11.05 -13.11 -8.18
N GLY A 63 9.92 -12.50 -8.53
CA GLY A 63 9.15 -11.64 -7.66
C GLY A 63 8.70 -12.34 -6.37
N ALA A 64 8.21 -13.57 -6.48
CA ALA A 64 7.80 -14.37 -5.32
C ALA A 64 8.97 -14.65 -4.37
N ARG A 65 10.15 -15.01 -4.91
CA ARG A 65 11.37 -15.22 -4.12
C ARG A 65 11.79 -13.96 -3.38
N LEU A 66 11.71 -12.80 -4.02
CA LEU A 66 12.05 -11.51 -3.42
C LEU A 66 11.05 -11.09 -2.34
N VAL A 67 9.75 -11.22 -2.60
CA VAL A 67 8.68 -10.89 -1.63
C VAL A 67 8.79 -11.75 -0.39
N ALA A 68 9.05 -13.06 -0.53
CA ALA A 68 9.24 -13.97 0.60
C ALA A 68 10.39 -13.55 1.54
N ASN A 69 11.37 -12.79 1.03
CA ASN A 69 12.50 -12.27 1.80
C ASN A 69 12.36 -10.76 2.13
N SER A 70 11.20 -10.16 1.86
CA SER A 70 10.91 -8.76 2.15
C SER A 70 10.35 -8.54 3.57
N SER A 71 10.14 -7.29 3.97
CA SER A 71 9.45 -6.96 5.22
C SER A 71 7.93 -7.16 5.18
N MET A 72 7.38 -7.58 4.04
CA MET A 72 5.94 -7.84 3.83
C MET A 72 5.72 -9.17 3.08
N PRO A 73 6.13 -10.32 3.65
CA PRO A 73 6.05 -11.61 2.97
C PRO A 73 4.61 -12.10 2.72
N ASP A 74 3.65 -11.67 3.54
CA ASP A 74 2.24 -12.06 3.43
C ASP A 74 1.41 -11.12 2.54
N GLN A 75 2.02 -10.05 2.02
CA GLN A 75 1.32 -9.09 1.18
C GLN A 75 1.19 -9.64 -0.24
N ALA A 76 0.00 -9.50 -0.83
CA ALA A 76 -0.20 -9.81 -2.24
C ALA A 76 0.56 -8.79 -3.11
N PHE A 77 1.52 -9.28 -3.88
CA PHE A 77 2.16 -8.54 -4.97
C PHE A 77 1.70 -9.11 -6.32
N THR A 78 1.64 -8.26 -7.33
CA THR A 78 1.32 -8.66 -8.69
C THR A 78 2.28 -7.97 -9.63
N PHE A 79 3.00 -8.75 -10.41
CA PHE A 79 3.94 -8.27 -11.41
C PHE A 79 3.23 -8.26 -12.76
N THR A 80 3.45 -7.22 -13.57
CA THR A 80 2.83 -7.11 -14.89
C THR A 80 3.85 -6.60 -15.88
N LEU A 81 4.05 -7.39 -16.94
CA LEU A 81 4.90 -7.02 -18.05
C LEU A 81 4.11 -6.17 -19.06
N LEU A 82 4.62 -4.99 -19.36
CA LEU A 82 4.00 -4.02 -20.27
C LEU A 82 4.69 -4.05 -21.63
N ASP A 83 3.89 -3.89 -22.69
CA ASP A 83 4.43 -3.78 -24.05
C ASP A 83 4.89 -2.34 -24.35
N SER A 84 5.89 -1.87 -23.61
CA SER A 84 6.58 -0.61 -23.87
C SER A 84 8.08 -0.86 -24.15
N PRO A 85 8.67 -0.17 -25.15
CA PRO A 85 10.11 -0.20 -25.40
C PRO A 85 10.92 0.66 -24.42
N ASP A 86 10.28 1.41 -23.51
CA ASP A 86 10.99 2.26 -22.56
C ASP A 86 11.73 1.42 -21.50
N ILE A 87 12.88 1.91 -21.05
CA ILE A 87 13.67 1.29 -19.99
C ILE A 87 13.14 1.78 -18.64
N ASN A 88 12.07 1.14 -18.15
CA ASN A 88 11.41 1.55 -16.91
C ASN A 88 10.74 0.38 -16.16
N ALA A 89 10.64 0.53 -14.84
CA ALA A 89 9.80 -0.26 -13.97
C ALA A 89 9.28 0.64 -12.84
N PHE A 90 8.07 0.40 -12.34
CA PHE A 90 7.50 1.22 -11.28
C PHE A 90 6.43 0.47 -10.48
N ALA A 91 6.31 0.85 -9.21
CA ALA A 91 5.29 0.35 -8.30
C ALA A 91 4.08 1.29 -8.13
N LEU A 92 2.87 0.72 -8.13
CA LEU A 92 1.65 1.40 -7.69
C LEU A 92 1.20 0.90 -6.29
N PRO A 93 0.45 1.72 -5.53
CA PRO A 93 -0.12 1.29 -4.25
C PRO A 93 -0.99 0.04 -4.41
N GLY A 94 -0.87 -0.91 -3.48
CA GLY A 94 -1.61 -2.18 -3.51
C GLY A 94 -0.79 -3.38 -3.96
N GLY A 95 0.55 -3.25 -4.06
CA GLY A 95 1.43 -4.38 -4.38
C GLY A 95 1.62 -4.60 -5.88
N LEU A 96 1.23 -3.64 -6.72
CA LEU A 96 1.34 -3.75 -8.17
C LEU A 96 2.71 -3.26 -8.62
N ILE A 97 3.43 -4.09 -9.35
CA ILE A 97 4.73 -3.75 -9.93
C ILE A 97 4.63 -3.94 -11.44
N TYR A 98 4.99 -2.89 -12.17
CA TYR A 98 5.00 -2.90 -13.63
C TYR A 98 6.42 -2.87 -14.13
N ILE A 99 6.67 -3.66 -15.16
CA ILE A 99 7.97 -3.80 -15.80
C ILE A 99 7.75 -3.58 -17.29
N ASN A 100 8.52 -2.70 -17.91
CA ASN A 100 8.45 -2.52 -19.36
C ASN A 100 9.32 -3.54 -20.07
N ARG A 101 8.86 -4.07 -21.20
CA ARG A 101 9.66 -4.95 -22.07
C ARG A 101 11.02 -4.36 -22.45
N GLY A 102 11.08 -3.05 -22.67
CA GLY A 102 12.33 -2.33 -22.96
C GLY A 102 13.39 -2.48 -21.87
N LEU A 103 12.99 -2.55 -20.60
CA LEU A 103 13.90 -2.80 -19.49
C LEU A 103 14.54 -4.20 -19.61
N LEU A 104 13.75 -5.22 -19.94
CA LEU A 104 14.26 -6.59 -20.08
C LEU A 104 15.29 -6.72 -21.20
N ALA A 105 15.14 -5.96 -22.28
CA ALA A 105 16.09 -5.92 -23.38
C ALA A 105 17.39 -5.17 -23.05
N TYR A 106 17.40 -4.38 -21.98
CA TYR A 106 18.55 -3.58 -21.53
C TYR A 106 19.41 -4.29 -20.47
N LEU A 107 18.82 -5.19 -19.69
CA LEU A 107 19.49 -5.88 -18.59
C LEU A 107 20.35 -7.03 -19.11
N ASP A 108 21.54 -7.18 -18.55
CA ASP A 108 22.52 -8.21 -18.95
C ASP A 108 22.39 -9.49 -18.10
N SER A 109 21.66 -9.45 -16.98
CA SER A 109 21.47 -10.61 -16.11
C SER A 109 20.18 -10.60 -15.29
N GLU A 110 19.74 -11.80 -14.85
CA GLU A 110 18.65 -11.96 -13.88
C GLU A 110 18.90 -11.19 -12.58
N ALA A 111 20.17 -11.10 -12.15
CA ALA A 111 20.53 -10.40 -10.92
C ALA A 111 20.21 -8.90 -11.00
N GLU A 112 20.37 -8.27 -12.16
CA GLU A 112 20.01 -6.87 -12.36
C GLU A 112 18.48 -6.68 -12.38
N LEU A 113 17.75 -7.59 -13.03
CA LEU A 113 16.29 -7.60 -12.99
C LEU A 113 15.78 -7.74 -11.56
N ALA A 114 16.32 -8.69 -10.80
CA ALA A 114 15.99 -8.90 -9.41
C ALA A 114 16.32 -7.67 -8.56
N GLY A 115 17.42 -6.98 -8.84
CA GLY A 115 17.79 -5.72 -8.20
C GLY A 115 16.76 -4.61 -8.42
N VAL A 116 16.27 -4.44 -9.65
CA VAL A 116 15.21 -3.47 -9.97
C VAL A 116 13.89 -3.85 -9.29
N ILE A 117 13.48 -5.12 -9.36
CA ILE A 117 12.25 -5.58 -8.70
C ILE A 117 12.35 -5.38 -7.17
N ALA A 118 13.49 -5.70 -6.57
CA ALA A 118 13.72 -5.50 -5.14
C ALA A 118 13.66 -4.02 -4.74
N HIS A 119 14.18 -3.12 -5.59
CA HIS A 119 14.08 -1.68 -5.40
C HIS A 119 12.62 -1.21 -5.35
N GLU A 120 11.80 -1.66 -6.29
CA GLU A 120 10.37 -1.32 -6.33
C GLU A 120 9.57 -1.92 -5.16
N ILE A 121 9.88 -3.15 -4.74
CA ILE A 121 9.32 -3.73 -3.51
C ILE A 121 9.67 -2.85 -2.30
N GLY A 122 10.91 -2.37 -2.20
CA GLY A 122 11.37 -1.44 -1.17
C GLY A 122 10.52 -0.17 -1.09
N HIS A 123 10.20 0.44 -2.24
CA HIS A 123 9.33 1.62 -2.28
C HIS A 123 7.93 1.36 -1.73
N ILE A 124 7.37 0.16 -1.96
CA ILE A 124 6.06 -0.22 -1.42
C ILE A 124 6.15 -0.41 0.09
N THR A 125 7.15 -1.15 0.57
CA THR A 125 7.29 -1.48 2.00
C THR A 125 7.58 -0.24 2.84
N GLU A 126 8.46 0.67 2.40
CA GLU A 126 8.74 1.93 3.12
C GLU A 126 7.51 2.83 3.24
N ARG A 127 6.73 2.97 2.16
CA ARG A 127 5.46 3.71 2.18
C ARG A 127 4.46 3.07 3.13
N HIS A 128 4.46 1.75 3.24
CA HIS A 128 3.60 1.05 4.18
C HIS A 128 4.05 1.28 5.65
N HIS A 129 5.36 1.20 5.93
CA HIS A 129 5.90 1.48 7.26
C HIS A 129 5.67 2.93 7.71
N SER A 130 5.86 3.90 6.82
CA SER A 130 5.60 5.32 7.11
C SER A 130 4.11 5.57 7.38
N ARG A 131 3.20 4.99 6.59
CA ARG A 131 1.75 5.07 6.84
C ARG A 131 1.36 4.47 8.20
N ARG A 132 1.87 3.27 8.53
CA ARG A 132 1.63 2.63 9.84
C ARG A 132 2.17 3.47 11.00
N ARG A 133 3.36 4.05 10.84
CA ARG A 133 3.96 4.94 11.86
C ARG A 133 3.10 6.18 12.08
N THR A 134 2.65 6.83 11.00
CA THR A 134 1.77 7.99 11.08
C THR A 134 0.44 7.64 11.76
N GLN A 135 -0.18 6.51 11.40
CA GLN A 135 -1.40 6.03 12.08
C GLN A 135 -1.18 5.76 13.57
N SER A 136 -0.04 5.15 13.94
CA SER A 136 0.33 4.93 15.35
C SER A 136 0.48 6.22 16.14
N ILE A 137 1.16 7.22 15.57
CA ILE A 137 1.31 8.53 16.20
C ILE A 137 -0.05 9.21 16.33
N THR A 138 -0.86 9.21 15.27
CA THR A 138 -2.21 9.82 15.30
C THR A 138 -3.11 9.17 16.34
N ASN A 139 -3.13 7.83 16.42
CA ASN A 139 -3.93 7.11 17.41
C ASN A 139 -3.47 7.41 18.85
N ARG A 140 -2.15 7.54 19.07
CA ARG A 140 -1.60 7.93 20.36
C ARG A 140 -1.97 9.36 20.75
N VAL A 141 -1.90 10.30 19.81
CA VAL A 141 -2.33 11.69 20.03
C VAL A 141 -3.83 11.74 20.33
N ALA A 142 -4.65 11.00 19.57
CA ALA A 142 -6.10 10.91 19.80
C ALA A 142 -6.41 10.34 21.19
N ALA A 143 -5.72 9.28 21.64
CA ALA A 143 -5.90 8.71 22.98
C ALA A 143 -5.54 9.71 24.09
N VAL A 144 -4.40 10.42 23.97
CA VAL A 144 -4.01 11.47 24.93
C VAL A 144 -5.02 12.63 24.94
N SER A 145 -5.54 13.00 23.77
CA SER A 145 -6.55 14.05 23.64
C SER A 145 -7.86 13.65 24.33
N ALA A 146 -8.30 12.41 24.16
CA ALA A 146 -9.47 11.85 24.83
C ALA A 146 -9.30 11.89 26.35
N TYR A 147 -8.12 11.49 26.86
CA TYR A 147 -7.79 11.58 28.29
C TYR A 147 -7.90 13.01 28.85
N ILE A 148 -7.34 14.00 28.15
CA ILE A 148 -7.37 15.40 28.60
C ILE A 148 -8.81 15.94 28.66
N VAL A 149 -9.68 15.53 27.72
CA VAL A 149 -11.07 16.00 27.65
C VAL A 149 -11.98 15.31 28.66
N THR A 150 -11.79 14.00 28.91
CA THR A 150 -12.69 13.24 29.79
C THR A 150 -12.17 13.02 31.20
N GLY A 151 -10.85 13.16 31.43
CA GLY A 151 -10.20 12.94 32.73
C GLY A 151 -10.17 11.47 33.20
N SER A 152 -10.60 10.53 32.35
CA SER A 152 -10.75 9.11 32.68
C SER A 152 -9.59 8.28 32.11
N GLY A 153 -8.79 7.66 32.98
CA GLY A 153 -7.70 6.75 32.58
C GLY A 153 -8.20 5.52 31.82
N ASP A 154 -9.39 5.02 32.17
CA ASP A 154 -9.99 3.84 31.52
C ASP A 154 -10.31 4.07 30.04
N LEU A 155 -10.63 5.31 29.64
CA LEU A 155 -10.88 5.65 28.24
C LEU A 155 -9.58 5.79 27.44
N TYR A 156 -8.48 6.19 28.08
CA TYR A 156 -7.16 6.23 27.47
C TYR A 156 -6.67 4.82 27.13
N ASP A 157 -6.81 3.88 28.07
CA ASP A 157 -6.45 2.49 27.86
C ASP A 157 -7.34 1.85 26.78
N ALA A 158 -8.65 2.11 26.80
CA ALA A 158 -9.56 1.64 25.75
C ALA A 158 -9.24 2.22 24.36
N ALA A 159 -8.97 3.54 24.26
CA ALA A 159 -8.65 4.19 22.99
C ALA A 159 -7.29 3.77 22.43
N SER A 160 -6.31 3.54 23.30
CA SER A 160 -4.98 3.06 22.90
C SER A 160 -5.00 1.59 22.47
N MET A 161 -5.79 0.74 23.15
CA MET A 161 -6.04 -0.64 22.75
C MET A 161 -6.78 -0.72 21.41
N TYR A 162 -7.87 0.04 21.25
CA TYR A 162 -8.63 0.09 20.00
C TYR A 162 -7.78 0.64 18.84
N GLY A 163 -6.96 1.65 19.13
CA GLY A 163 -6.01 2.19 18.18
C GLY A 163 -4.92 1.20 17.78
N ALA A 164 -4.43 0.39 18.73
CA ALA A 164 -3.46 -0.67 18.46
C ALA A 164 -4.06 -1.80 17.62
N GLU A 165 -5.29 -2.20 17.90
CA GLU A 165 -6.04 -3.22 17.17
C GLU A 165 -6.27 -2.85 15.69
N LEU A 166 -6.69 -1.60 15.44
CA LEU A 166 -6.85 -1.07 14.07
C LEU A 166 -5.53 -1.01 13.29
N ILE A 167 -4.40 -0.78 13.96
CA ILE A 167 -3.08 -0.71 13.33
C ILE A 167 -2.50 -2.10 13.07
N SER A 168 -2.72 -3.04 13.99
CA SER A 168 -2.22 -4.40 13.84
C SER A 168 -2.99 -5.19 12.78
N GLY A 169 -4.27 -4.89 12.58
CA GLY A 169 -5.16 -5.66 11.70
C GLY A 169 -5.38 -7.07 12.28
N PHE A 170 -6.63 -7.47 12.44
CA PHE A 170 -6.96 -8.82 12.91
C PHE A 170 -6.39 -9.86 11.92
N GLY A 171 -5.52 -10.76 12.41
CA GLY A 171 -4.94 -11.84 11.60
C GLY A 171 -3.92 -12.67 12.37
N ARG A 172 -4.40 -13.66 13.12
CA ARG A 172 -3.69 -14.92 13.36
C ARG A 172 -4.42 -16.00 12.58
#